data_AF-A0A7S7NLA7-F1
#
_entry.id   AF-A0A7S7NLA7-F1
#
_cell.length_a   1.000
_cell.length_b   1.000
_cell.length_c   1.000
_cell.angle_alpha   90.00
_cell.angle_beta   90.00
_cell.angle_gamma   90.00
#
_symmetry.space_group_name_H-M   'P 1'
#
loop_
_entity.id
_entity.type
_entity.pdbx_description
1 polymer ?
#
loop_
_entity_poly.entity_id
_entity_poly.type
_entity_poly.pdbx_seq_one_letter_code
_entity_poly.pdbx_strand_id
1 'polypeptide(L)'
;MSSVNDRSEYLSGHPSDGEWLRFADGEVTVPEEKKLRSHLAACWQCRSALEETQKAVNACVQYRDTVVKEAYPAPPQPWFDIYREFDRLDEQAASQSWFARFSDWLTGAWTIRRTSYAALATALIALLVWQSWQLPAVQAASLLRRAVASAESKPAKVRRVRIKTRSATMTRVIGSPLQATQNKELEPIEALFRQANYDWDDPLSARTFQRWRSQLPSKHDELVSTVDAAAPESRYHRIRTTTDSGELIAASLTLRASDLEPTSGLLEFRNHEPIEIQALATDQEPALGSTSIVSSAAAPHSSPGLVSPEALAQPATLHDELLVFKALRGIGADLDQPLEVTRNGPAVEVTGIGVPAERRQELHAALDALPRVRLQFNDAGSASTPQQERHLSNTGTAASPEIEQLQGRLESALGGRAAFTSIADRALESSDDLMARMHALRRLAERYSTNIEAGMTSDERALLAGLRHDHASAVLAQAATLQKLLASALRKVAPKVDARPAAGLSAGSWQGATEQLFNTSRQVDLLLAGTLAATPAARPAESIPGDLLARLADLMVQAEGFEKMAREVQ
;
A
#
# COMPACT_ATOMS: atom_id res chain seq x y z
N MET A 1 -39.95 -13.06 28.13
CA MET A 1 -39.75 -11.76 28.79
C MET A 1 -38.25 -11.68 29.07
N SER A 2 -37.42 -10.96 28.33
CA SER A 2 -37.57 -9.62 27.78
C SER A 2 -36.88 -9.50 26.41
N SER A 3 -37.61 -8.96 25.45
CA SER A 3 -37.13 -8.47 24.16
C SER A 3 -36.94 -6.97 24.31
N VAL A 4 -35.69 -6.51 24.31
CA VAL A 4 -35.23 -5.10 24.39
C VAL A 4 -33.79 -5.16 23.85
N ASN A 5 -33.29 -4.50 22.81
CA ASN A 5 -33.75 -3.39 21.99
C ASN A 5 -32.76 -3.27 20.80
N ASP A 6 -33.00 -3.96 19.69
CA ASP A 6 -32.14 -3.90 18.49
C ASP A 6 -32.93 -3.47 17.24
N ARG A 7 -33.78 -2.45 17.43
CA ARG A 7 -34.68 -1.98 16.37
C ARG A 7 -34.89 -0.46 16.33
N SER A 8 -34.03 0.32 17.00
CA SER A 8 -34.19 1.78 17.07
C SER A 8 -33.20 2.62 16.26
N GLU A 9 -32.19 2.05 15.59
CA GLU A 9 -31.21 2.86 14.82
C GLU A 9 -31.67 3.25 13.40
N TYR A 10 -32.71 2.62 12.86
CA TYR A 10 -33.24 2.95 11.52
C TYR A 10 -34.35 4.01 11.51
N LEU A 11 -34.57 4.74 12.63
CA LEU A 11 -35.68 5.69 12.75
C LEU A 11 -35.29 7.16 12.96
N SER A 12 -34.01 7.50 12.83
CA SER A 12 -33.57 8.89 12.84
C SER A 12 -32.69 9.12 11.61
N GLY A 13 -33.09 10.02 10.71
CA GLY A 13 -32.45 10.26 9.41
C GLY A 13 -31.06 10.92 9.48
N HIS A 14 -30.15 10.36 10.28
CA HIS A 14 -28.76 10.80 10.38
C HIS A 14 -27.90 10.09 9.33
N PRO A 15 -26.89 10.76 8.77
CA PRO A 15 -25.87 10.14 7.93
C PRO A 15 -25.04 9.12 8.73
N SER A 16 -24.56 8.10 8.01
CA SER A 16 -23.71 7.05 8.57
C SER A 16 -22.30 7.56 8.92
N ASP A 17 -21.61 6.88 9.84
CA ASP A 17 -20.26 7.25 10.28
C ASP A 17 -19.26 7.35 9.11
N GLY A 18 -19.36 6.45 8.13
CA GLY A 18 -18.52 6.48 6.93
C GLY A 18 -18.84 7.64 5.97
N GLU A 19 -20.05 8.17 5.97
CA GLU A 19 -20.37 9.41 5.24
C GLU A 19 -19.82 10.64 5.98
N TRP A 20 -19.82 10.63 7.31
CA TRP A 20 -19.24 11.70 8.13
C TRP A 20 -17.72 11.79 8.03
N LEU A 21 -17.02 10.66 8.06
CA LEU A 21 -15.56 10.64 7.92
C LEU A 21 -15.11 11.15 6.55
N ARG A 22 -15.76 10.68 5.48
CA ARG A 22 -15.49 11.21 4.13
C ARG A 22 -15.80 12.70 4.01
N PHE A 23 -16.80 13.20 4.74
CA PHE A 23 -17.08 14.64 4.80
C PHE A 23 -15.98 15.41 5.53
N ALA A 24 -15.48 14.88 6.66
CA ALA A 24 -14.40 15.48 7.43
C ALA A 24 -13.06 15.49 6.66
N ASP A 25 -12.78 14.44 5.89
CA ASP A 25 -11.57 14.30 5.06
C ASP A 25 -11.66 15.03 3.71
N GLY A 26 -12.84 15.58 3.37
CA GLY A 26 -13.07 16.29 2.10
C GLY A 26 -13.20 15.37 0.88
N GLU A 27 -13.45 14.09 1.09
CA GLU A 27 -13.58 13.05 0.05
C GLU A 27 -15.03 12.86 -0.46
N VAL A 28 -15.98 13.69 -0.02
CA VAL A 28 -17.36 13.68 -0.50
C VAL A 28 -17.52 14.43 -1.82
N THR A 29 -18.47 13.98 -2.64
CA THR A 29 -18.83 14.73 -3.86
C THR A 29 -19.58 16.02 -3.51
N VAL A 30 -19.49 17.05 -4.36
CA VAL A 30 -20.15 18.36 -4.16
C VAL A 30 -21.66 18.26 -3.83
N PRO A 31 -22.45 17.37 -4.47
CA PRO A 31 -23.87 17.20 -4.12
C PRO A 31 -24.08 16.60 -2.72
N GLU A 32 -23.27 15.62 -2.33
CA GLU A 32 -23.32 14.97 -1.03
C GLU A 32 -22.89 15.94 0.07
N GLU A 33 -21.84 16.71 -0.18
CA GLU A 33 -21.34 17.75 0.72
C GLU A 33 -22.45 18.77 1.05
N LYS A 34 -23.22 19.23 0.05
CA LYS A 34 -24.33 20.17 0.27
C LYS A 34 -25.43 19.56 1.13
N LYS A 35 -25.76 18.28 0.92
CA LYS A 35 -26.75 17.54 1.72
C LYS A 35 -26.29 17.40 3.17
N LEU A 36 -25.04 17.00 3.39
CA LEU A 36 -24.42 16.85 4.70
C LEU A 36 -24.33 18.19 5.44
N ARG A 37 -23.92 19.27 4.77
CA ARG A 37 -23.91 20.63 5.35
C ARG A 37 -25.31 21.11 5.74
N SER A 38 -26.33 20.83 4.92
CA SER A 38 -27.71 21.17 5.26
C SER A 38 -28.23 20.39 6.48
N HIS A 39 -27.79 19.15 6.63
CA HIS A 39 -28.11 18.31 7.79
C HIS A 39 -27.40 18.80 9.05
N LEU A 40 -26.11 19.15 8.97
CA LEU A 40 -25.36 19.74 10.10
C LEU A 40 -25.99 21.04 10.60
N ALA A 41 -26.54 21.87 9.70
CA ALA A 41 -27.23 23.08 10.10
C ALA A 41 -28.51 22.80 10.91
N ALA A 42 -29.18 21.68 10.64
CA ALA A 42 -30.44 21.30 11.29
C ALA A 42 -30.26 20.39 12.52
N CYS A 43 -29.20 19.59 12.57
CA CYS A 43 -29.00 18.55 13.57
C CYS A 43 -27.87 18.90 14.55
N TRP A 44 -28.19 19.09 15.83
CA TRP A 44 -27.19 19.38 16.85
C TRP A 44 -26.30 18.18 17.18
N GLN A 45 -26.84 16.95 17.19
CA GLN A 45 -26.08 15.74 17.51
C GLN A 45 -24.95 15.51 16.50
N CYS A 46 -25.24 15.68 15.21
CA CYS A 46 -24.22 15.53 14.16
C CYS A 46 -23.15 16.62 14.22
N ARG A 47 -23.48 17.84 14.69
CA ARG A 47 -22.48 18.88 14.92
C ARG A 47 -21.55 18.52 16.07
N SER A 48 -22.09 18.04 17.19
CA SER A 48 -21.28 17.61 18.34
C SER A 48 -20.37 16.44 17.98
N ALA A 49 -20.86 15.45 17.21
CA ALA A 49 -20.04 14.35 16.72
C ALA A 49 -18.90 14.82 15.81
N LEU A 50 -19.15 15.79 14.92
CA LEU A 50 -18.11 16.36 14.06
C LEU A 50 -17.04 17.12 14.86
N GLU A 51 -17.45 17.88 15.89
CA GLU A 51 -16.52 18.59 16.77
C GLU A 51 -15.61 17.62 17.54
N GLU A 52 -16.15 16.49 17.98
CA GLU A 52 -15.38 15.43 18.66
C GLU A 52 -14.34 14.79 17.74
N THR A 53 -14.72 14.46 16.50
CA THR A 53 -13.79 13.95 15.49
C THR A 53 -12.67 14.96 15.18
N GLN A 54 -13.02 16.23 14.99
CA GLN A 54 -12.02 17.28 14.72
C GLN A 54 -11.06 17.45 15.91
N LYS A 55 -11.56 17.32 17.14
CA LYS A 55 -10.75 17.38 18.36
C LYS A 55 -9.75 16.21 18.42
N ALA A 56 -10.17 15.00 18.05
CA ALA A 56 -9.29 13.84 17.97
C ALA A 56 -8.19 14.03 16.90
N VAL A 57 -8.55 14.52 15.71
CA VAL A 57 -7.58 14.84 14.63
C VAL A 57 -6.56 15.87 15.12
N ASN A 58 -7.01 16.94 15.77
CA ASN A 58 -6.12 17.97 16.31
C ASN A 58 -5.17 17.42 17.37
N ALA A 59 -5.62 16.50 18.24
CA ALA A 59 -4.77 15.85 19.22
C ALA A 59 -3.67 14.98 18.56
N CYS A 60 -4.01 14.25 17.48
CA CYS A 60 -3.03 13.47 16.71
C CYS A 60 -1.98 14.35 16.04
N VAL A 61 -2.39 15.47 15.43
CA VAL A 61 -1.48 16.44 14.81
C VAL A 61 -0.56 17.06 15.87
N GLN A 62 -1.12 17.45 17.01
CA GLN A 62 -0.34 18.00 18.12
C GLN A 62 0.68 16.99 18.64
N TYR A 63 0.28 15.73 18.86
CA TYR A 63 1.19 14.66 19.28
C TYR A 63 2.33 14.46 18.28
N ARG A 64 2.05 14.43 16.97
CA ARG A 64 3.08 14.33 15.93
C ARG A 64 4.06 15.51 16.03
N ASP A 65 3.55 16.71 16.17
CA ASP A 65 4.36 17.92 16.12
C ASP A 65 5.16 18.17 17.40
N THR A 66 4.64 17.77 18.58
CA THR A 66 5.32 17.98 19.86
C THR A 66 6.14 16.77 20.32
N VAL A 67 5.68 15.54 20.09
CA VAL A 67 6.34 14.33 20.60
C VAL A 67 7.17 13.65 19.52
N VAL A 68 6.57 13.38 18.36
CA VAL A 68 7.25 12.60 17.30
C VAL A 68 8.38 13.40 16.65
N LYS A 69 8.16 14.68 16.33
CA LYS A 69 9.22 15.53 15.74
C LYS A 69 10.40 15.78 16.69
N GLU A 70 10.16 15.84 18.01
CA GLU A 70 11.24 15.98 18.99
C GLU A 70 12.00 14.67 19.19
N ALA A 71 11.31 13.52 19.17
CA ALA A 71 11.92 12.19 19.28
C ALA A 71 12.71 11.78 18.02
N TYR A 72 12.36 12.33 16.85
CA TYR A 72 13.02 12.08 15.57
C TYR A 72 13.53 13.39 14.96
N PRO A 73 14.72 13.88 15.39
CA PRO A 73 15.33 15.04 14.77
C PRO A 73 15.56 14.78 13.28
N ALA A 74 15.62 15.85 12.49
CA ALA A 74 15.94 15.75 11.08
C ALA A 74 17.22 14.90 10.89
N PRO A 75 17.23 13.99 9.91
CA PRO A 75 18.34 13.07 9.71
C PRO A 75 19.65 13.86 9.58
N PRO A 76 20.75 13.41 10.22
CA PRO A 76 22.02 14.15 10.26
C PRO A 76 22.64 14.35 8.86
N GLN A 77 22.20 13.55 7.89
CA GLN A 77 22.44 13.78 6.47
C GLN A 77 21.10 13.77 5.72
N PRO A 78 20.95 14.62 4.69
CA PRO A 78 19.82 14.49 3.78
C PRO A 78 19.78 13.07 3.25
N TRP A 79 18.59 12.47 3.24
CA TRP A 79 18.39 11.15 2.65
C TRP A 79 18.94 11.17 1.23
N PHE A 80 19.71 10.14 0.87
CA PHE A 80 20.19 10.00 -0.49
C PHE A 80 18.99 9.90 -1.43
N ASP A 81 19.14 10.42 -2.64
CA ASP A 81 18.10 10.35 -3.64
C ASP A 81 17.96 8.89 -4.10
N ILE A 82 16.97 8.21 -3.54
CA ILE A 82 16.68 6.81 -3.80
C ILE A 82 16.42 6.58 -5.29
N TYR A 83 15.82 7.55 -5.99
CA TYR A 83 15.54 7.42 -7.42
C TYR A 83 16.83 7.44 -8.23
N ARG A 84 17.75 8.35 -7.89
CA ARG A 84 19.06 8.43 -8.52
C ARG A 84 19.89 7.15 -8.31
N GLU A 85 19.75 6.50 -7.16
CA GLU A 85 20.48 5.26 -6.90
C GLU A 85 19.85 4.04 -7.58
N PHE A 86 18.54 4.04 -7.81
CA PHE A 86 17.90 3.07 -8.72
C PHE A 86 18.35 3.25 -10.17
N ASP A 87 18.39 4.49 -10.68
CA ASP A 87 18.87 4.77 -12.03
C ASP A 87 20.31 4.27 -12.23
N ARG A 88 21.16 4.44 -11.22
CA ARG A 88 22.54 3.94 -11.23
C ARG A 88 22.62 2.41 -11.28
N LEU A 89 21.74 1.71 -10.55
CA LEU A 89 21.68 0.25 -10.56
C LEU A 89 21.19 -0.27 -11.92
N ASP A 90 20.25 0.42 -12.55
CA ASP A 90 19.75 0.09 -13.89
C ASP A 90 20.82 0.33 -14.96
N GLU A 91 21.60 1.42 -14.86
CA GLU A 91 22.76 1.67 -15.73
C GLU A 91 23.86 0.61 -15.56
N GLN A 92 24.13 0.17 -14.33
CA GLN A 92 25.09 -0.91 -14.06
C GLN A 92 24.61 -2.26 -14.60
N ALA A 93 23.32 -2.56 -14.48
CA ALA A 93 22.70 -3.76 -15.05
C ALA A 93 22.71 -3.74 -16.59
N ALA A 94 22.54 -2.57 -17.21
CA ALA A 94 22.64 -2.41 -18.66
C ALA A 94 24.06 -2.58 -19.20
N SER A 95 25.10 -2.31 -18.39
CA SER A 95 26.51 -2.44 -18.78
C SER A 95 27.05 -3.88 -18.75
N GLN A 96 26.37 -4.82 -18.07
CA GLN A 96 26.68 -6.25 -18.20
C GLN A 96 25.98 -6.83 -19.42
N SER A 97 26.63 -6.63 -20.57
CA SER A 97 26.24 -7.14 -21.88
C SER A 97 25.71 -8.58 -21.83
N TRP A 98 24.38 -8.72 -21.99
CA TRP A 98 23.73 -10.03 -22.17
C TRP A 98 24.37 -10.82 -23.32
N PHE A 99 25.00 -10.12 -24.28
CA PHE A 99 25.50 -10.71 -25.52
C PHE A 99 26.70 -11.62 -25.26
N ALA A 100 27.49 -11.34 -24.20
CA ALA A 100 28.58 -12.20 -23.80
C ALA A 100 28.11 -13.53 -23.18
N ARG A 101 26.90 -13.57 -22.57
CA ARG A 101 26.34 -14.83 -22.03
C ARG A 101 25.55 -15.61 -23.07
N PHE A 102 25.02 -14.94 -24.09
CA PHE A 102 24.25 -15.57 -25.16
C PHE A 102 25.15 -16.28 -26.21
N SER A 103 26.38 -15.80 -26.43
CA SER A 103 27.35 -16.47 -27.31
C SER A 103 27.84 -17.81 -26.76
N ASP A 104 28.00 -17.93 -25.44
CA ASP A 104 28.36 -19.19 -24.78
C ASP A 104 27.23 -20.22 -24.81
N TRP A 105 25.97 -19.76 -24.82
CA TRP A 105 24.81 -20.64 -24.88
C TRP A 105 24.54 -21.18 -26.29
N LEU A 106 24.85 -20.41 -27.34
CA LEU A 106 24.66 -20.82 -28.73
C LEU A 106 25.67 -21.86 -29.22
N THR A 107 26.84 -21.97 -28.59
CA THR A 107 27.89 -22.93 -28.98
C THR A 107 27.80 -24.28 -28.26
N GLY A 108 26.90 -24.43 -27.28
CA GLY A 108 26.91 -25.56 -26.34
C GLY A 108 25.96 -26.73 -26.59
N ALA A 109 24.89 -26.62 -27.40
CA ALA A 109 23.94 -27.73 -27.53
C ALA A 109 23.07 -27.67 -28.79
N TRP A 110 23.66 -27.93 -29.95
CA TRP A 110 22.93 -28.15 -31.20
C TRP A 110 22.73 -29.65 -31.47
N THR A 111 21.56 -30.19 -31.13
CA THR A 111 21.11 -31.50 -31.63
C THR A 111 19.78 -31.36 -32.38
N ILE A 112 19.75 -31.90 -33.60
CA ILE A 112 18.92 -31.53 -34.75
C ILE A 112 17.47 -32.08 -34.69
N ARG A 113 16.88 -32.29 -33.50
CA ARG A 113 15.55 -32.96 -33.40
C ARG A 113 14.42 -32.16 -32.76
N ARG A 114 14.61 -30.87 -32.44
CA ARG A 114 13.60 -30.02 -31.78
C ARG A 114 13.21 -28.73 -32.53
N THR A 115 13.49 -28.65 -33.84
CA THR A 115 13.40 -27.37 -34.58
C THR A 115 12.01 -26.95 -35.08
N SER A 116 10.96 -27.75 -34.97
CA SER A 116 9.62 -27.33 -35.45
C SER A 116 8.82 -26.51 -34.43
N TYR A 117 8.97 -26.76 -33.12
CA TYR A 117 8.16 -26.09 -32.09
C TYR A 117 8.78 -24.80 -31.56
N ALA A 118 10.12 -24.68 -31.57
CA ALA A 118 10.82 -23.50 -31.08
C ALA A 118 10.63 -22.28 -31.99
N ALA A 119 10.63 -22.47 -33.32
CA ALA A 119 10.49 -21.37 -34.29
C ALA A 119 9.09 -20.72 -34.24
N LEU A 120 8.05 -21.49 -33.94
CA LEU A 120 6.68 -21.01 -33.84
C LEU A 120 6.46 -20.23 -32.54
N ALA A 121 7.05 -20.71 -31.43
CA ALA A 121 7.01 -20.02 -30.15
C ALA A 121 7.80 -18.70 -30.17
N THR A 122 8.99 -18.67 -30.81
CA THR A 122 9.76 -17.43 -30.94
C THR A 122 9.09 -16.41 -31.84
N ALA A 123 8.44 -16.83 -32.93
CA ALA A 123 7.66 -15.94 -33.79
C ALA A 123 6.44 -15.34 -33.03
N LEU A 124 5.73 -16.14 -32.24
CA LEU A 124 4.62 -15.67 -31.41
C LEU A 124 5.07 -14.70 -30.32
N ILE A 125 6.19 -14.98 -29.65
CA ILE A 125 6.76 -14.09 -28.62
C ILE A 125 7.26 -12.80 -29.27
N ALA A 126 7.93 -12.86 -30.43
CA ALA A 126 8.33 -11.67 -31.17
C ALA A 126 7.14 -10.83 -31.62
N LEU A 127 6.03 -11.47 -32.04
CA LEU A 127 4.78 -10.80 -32.41
C LEU A 127 4.11 -10.13 -31.21
N LEU A 128 4.06 -10.80 -30.05
CA LEU A 128 3.51 -10.27 -28.80
C LEU A 128 4.35 -9.10 -28.26
N VAL A 129 5.68 -9.22 -28.30
CA VAL A 129 6.60 -8.15 -27.92
C VAL A 129 6.42 -6.96 -28.87
N TRP A 130 6.37 -7.18 -30.18
CA TRP A 130 6.11 -6.13 -31.17
C TRP A 130 4.75 -5.43 -30.97
N GLN A 131 3.71 -6.18 -30.59
CA GLN A 131 2.40 -5.61 -30.26
C GLN A 131 2.42 -4.80 -28.97
N SER A 132 3.21 -5.22 -27.98
CA SER A 132 3.31 -4.51 -26.69
C SER A 132 4.09 -3.20 -26.76
N TRP A 133 5.04 -3.07 -27.68
CA TRP A 133 5.78 -1.82 -27.93
C TRP A 133 4.87 -0.72 -28.51
N GLN A 134 3.64 -1.06 -28.96
CA GLN A 134 2.64 -0.11 -29.44
C GLN A 134 1.65 0.37 -28.36
N LEU A 135 1.77 -0.08 -27.09
CA LEU A 135 0.79 0.18 -26.02
C LEU A 135 0.99 1.41 -25.09
N PRO A 136 2.10 2.19 -25.07
CA PRO A 136 2.20 3.36 -24.15
C PRO A 136 1.17 4.46 -24.46
N ALA A 137 0.64 4.50 -25.68
CA ALA A 137 -0.41 5.44 -26.10
C ALA A 137 -1.72 5.30 -25.30
N VAL A 138 -2.01 4.13 -24.72
CA VAL A 138 -3.29 3.87 -24.02
C VAL A 138 -3.35 4.59 -22.66
N GLN A 139 -2.22 4.72 -21.95
CA GLN A 139 -2.16 5.38 -20.64
C GLN A 139 -2.21 6.91 -20.77
N ALA A 140 -1.46 7.50 -21.70
CA ALA A 140 -1.52 8.93 -21.97
C ALA A 140 -2.91 9.37 -22.50
N ALA A 141 -3.53 8.55 -23.36
CA ALA A 141 -4.86 8.83 -23.89
C ALA A 141 -5.98 8.70 -22.84
N SER A 142 -5.83 7.86 -21.81
CA SER A 142 -6.80 7.75 -20.72
C SER A 142 -6.65 8.91 -19.72
N LEU A 143 -5.41 9.32 -19.41
CA LEU A 143 -5.13 10.46 -18.55
C LEU A 143 -5.61 11.78 -19.17
N LEU A 144 -5.36 11.98 -20.47
CA LEU A 144 -5.81 13.17 -21.20
C LEU A 144 -7.34 13.24 -21.30
N ARG A 145 -8.02 12.10 -21.50
CA ARG A 145 -9.50 12.02 -21.46
C ARG A 145 -10.08 12.45 -20.10
N ARG A 146 -9.45 12.00 -19.00
CA ARG A 146 -9.84 12.42 -17.64
C ARG A 146 -9.60 13.91 -17.41
N ALA A 147 -8.51 14.46 -17.93
CA ALA A 147 -8.21 15.89 -17.82
C ALA A 147 -9.23 16.76 -18.59
N VAL A 148 -9.67 16.33 -19.78
CA VAL A 148 -10.73 17.01 -20.53
C VAL A 148 -12.07 16.96 -19.80
N ALA A 149 -12.45 15.80 -19.26
CA ALA A 149 -13.67 15.66 -18.47
C ALA A 149 -13.65 16.53 -17.20
N SER A 150 -12.51 16.61 -16.50
CA SER A 150 -12.32 17.51 -15.36
C SER A 150 -12.49 18.98 -15.75
N ALA A 151 -11.88 19.41 -16.87
CA ALA A 151 -11.97 20.78 -17.34
C ALA A 151 -13.40 21.18 -17.77
N GLU A 152 -14.19 20.25 -18.32
CA GLU A 152 -15.59 20.49 -18.69
C GLU A 152 -16.54 20.57 -17.49
N SER A 153 -16.20 19.90 -16.39
CA SER A 153 -16.99 19.90 -15.15
C SER A 153 -16.88 21.21 -14.35
N LYS A 154 -15.92 22.09 -14.70
CA LYS A 154 -15.63 23.35 -14.00
C LYS A 154 -15.95 24.56 -14.91
N PRO A 155 -16.47 25.67 -14.35
CA PRO A 155 -16.70 26.89 -15.14
C PRO A 155 -15.37 27.44 -15.69
N ALA A 156 -15.40 27.98 -16.91
CA ALA A 156 -14.22 28.53 -17.58
C ALA A 156 -13.61 29.67 -16.75
N LYS A 157 -12.50 29.38 -16.06
CA LYS A 157 -11.77 30.37 -15.27
C LYS A 157 -10.94 31.25 -16.20
N VAL A 158 -11.10 32.56 -16.08
CA VAL A 158 -10.19 33.55 -16.66
C VAL A 158 -8.82 33.35 -16.01
N ARG A 159 -7.79 33.01 -16.80
CA ARG A 159 -6.45 32.69 -16.29
C ARG A 159 -5.37 33.50 -16.97
N ARG A 160 -4.40 33.98 -16.20
CA ARG A 160 -3.22 34.67 -16.73
C ARG A 160 -2.17 33.63 -17.09
N VAL A 161 -1.73 33.61 -18.34
CA VAL A 161 -0.61 32.78 -18.80
C VAL A 161 0.58 33.65 -19.16
N ARG A 162 1.77 33.18 -18.78
CA ARG A 162 3.03 33.72 -19.23
C ARG A 162 3.51 32.89 -20.41
N ILE A 163 3.70 33.52 -21.55
CA ILE A 163 4.32 32.92 -22.74
C ILE A 163 5.77 33.41 -22.77
N LYS A 164 6.70 32.48 -22.86
CA LYS A 164 8.13 32.74 -22.90
C LYS A 164 8.70 32.17 -24.18
N THR A 165 9.33 33.05 -24.96
CA THR A 165 10.24 32.73 -26.05
C THR A 165 11.64 33.21 -25.66
N ARG A 166 12.69 32.91 -26.44
CA ARG A 166 14.04 33.39 -26.11
C ARG A 166 14.16 34.91 -26.22
N SER A 167 13.38 35.51 -27.12
CA SER A 167 13.42 36.94 -27.44
C SER A 167 12.40 37.78 -26.67
N ALA A 168 11.34 37.17 -26.12
CA ALA A 168 10.29 37.90 -25.42
C ALA A 168 9.62 37.06 -24.32
N THR A 169 9.29 37.70 -23.20
CA THR A 169 8.38 37.15 -22.19
C THR A 169 7.17 38.06 -22.10
N MET A 170 5.98 37.47 -22.25
CA MET A 170 4.72 38.20 -22.35
C MET A 170 3.65 37.52 -21.49
N THR A 171 2.70 38.29 -20.98
CA THR A 171 1.60 37.77 -20.16
C THR A 171 0.28 38.06 -20.85
N ARG A 172 -0.53 37.02 -21.09
CA ARG A 172 -1.86 37.12 -21.71
C ARG A 172 -2.92 36.59 -20.75
N VAL A 173 -4.12 37.16 -20.78
CA VAL A 173 -5.27 36.63 -20.06
C VAL A 173 -6.12 35.78 -21.02
N ILE A 174 -6.28 34.49 -20.71
CA ILE A 174 -7.12 33.54 -21.44
C ILE A 174 -8.53 33.57 -20.85
N GLY A 175 -9.56 33.54 -21.69
CA GLY A 175 -10.97 33.53 -21.29
C GLY A 175 -11.65 34.91 -21.21
N SER A 176 -10.97 36.00 -21.61
CA SER A 176 -11.56 37.33 -21.71
C SER A 176 -11.65 37.79 -23.18
N PRO A 177 -12.85 37.99 -23.74
CA PRO A 177 -13.03 38.42 -25.13
C PRO A 177 -12.57 39.87 -25.38
N LEU A 178 -12.36 40.67 -24.33
CA LEU A 178 -12.03 42.10 -24.42
C LEU A 178 -10.55 42.40 -24.68
N GLN A 179 -9.64 41.42 -24.55
CA GLN A 179 -8.19 41.61 -24.70
C GLN A 179 -7.58 40.99 -25.97
N ALA A 180 -8.33 40.19 -26.73
CA ALA A 180 -7.84 39.59 -27.97
C ALA A 180 -7.46 40.64 -29.05
N THR A 181 -8.02 41.85 -28.96
CA THR A 181 -7.94 42.89 -29.99
C THR A 181 -6.75 43.86 -29.84
N GLN A 182 -5.97 43.80 -28.75
CA GLN A 182 -4.92 44.81 -28.46
C GLN A 182 -3.48 44.35 -28.74
N ASN A 183 -3.24 43.09 -29.10
CA ASN A 183 -1.89 42.52 -29.09
C ASN A 183 -1.30 42.29 -30.49
N LYS A 184 -0.99 43.37 -31.22
CA LYS A 184 -0.36 43.31 -32.56
C LYS A 184 1.05 42.69 -32.54
N GLU A 185 1.71 42.66 -31.38
CA GLU A 185 3.01 42.03 -31.16
C GLU A 185 2.96 40.48 -31.12
N LEU A 186 1.76 39.89 -31.01
CA LEU A 186 1.55 38.44 -30.95
C LEU A 186 1.26 37.78 -32.30
N GLU A 187 1.03 38.57 -33.35
CA GLU A 187 0.72 38.11 -34.71
C GLU A 187 1.72 37.07 -35.26
N PRO A 188 3.05 37.23 -35.08
CA PRO A 188 4.01 36.23 -35.57
C PRO A 188 3.90 34.88 -34.83
N ILE A 189 3.56 34.90 -33.54
CA ILE A 189 3.42 33.69 -32.73
C ILE A 189 2.08 33.02 -33.03
N GLU A 190 1.01 33.81 -33.17
CA GLU A 190 -0.30 33.32 -33.58
C GLU A 190 -0.23 32.62 -34.95
N ALA A 191 0.53 33.18 -35.90
CA ALA A 191 0.78 32.53 -37.20
C ALA A 191 1.46 31.16 -37.05
N LEU A 192 2.41 31.00 -36.13
CA LEU A 192 3.07 29.71 -35.85
C LEU A 192 2.09 28.67 -35.30
N PHE A 193 1.21 29.07 -34.38
CA PHE A 193 0.19 28.17 -33.82
C PHE A 193 -0.83 27.74 -34.88
N ARG A 194 -1.27 28.67 -35.74
CA ARG A 194 -2.15 28.39 -36.86
C ARG A 194 -1.48 27.44 -37.87
N GLN A 195 -0.20 27.63 -38.19
CA GLN A 195 0.56 26.75 -39.07
C GLN A 195 0.73 25.34 -38.50
N ALA A 196 0.86 25.22 -37.18
CA ALA A 196 0.93 23.93 -36.48
C ALA A 196 -0.44 23.28 -36.19
N ASN A 197 -1.55 23.87 -36.67
CA ASN A 197 -2.92 23.45 -36.35
C ASN A 197 -3.19 23.32 -34.84
N TYR A 198 -2.59 24.22 -34.05
CA TYR A 198 -2.73 24.27 -32.60
C TYR A 198 -3.57 25.50 -32.21
N ASP A 199 -4.51 25.34 -31.28
CA ASP A 199 -5.45 26.41 -30.89
C ASP A 199 -4.72 27.52 -30.11
N TRP A 200 -4.81 28.76 -30.61
CA TRP A 200 -4.16 29.93 -30.02
C TRP A 200 -4.99 30.59 -28.92
N ASP A 201 -6.30 30.33 -28.86
CA ASP A 201 -7.19 31.00 -27.90
C ASP A 201 -7.12 30.38 -26.50
N ASP A 202 -6.93 29.06 -26.42
CA ASP A 202 -6.61 28.36 -25.18
C ASP A 202 -5.50 27.30 -25.39
N PRO A 203 -4.23 27.75 -25.55
CA PRO A 203 -3.11 26.88 -25.89
C PRO A 203 -2.67 25.96 -24.73
N LEU A 204 -3.10 26.23 -23.50
CA LEU A 204 -2.76 25.42 -22.34
C LEU A 204 -3.85 24.37 -22.03
N SER A 205 -4.92 24.30 -22.82
CA SER A 205 -6.03 23.38 -22.55
C SER A 205 -5.71 21.94 -22.91
N ALA A 206 -6.13 21.00 -22.05
CA ALA A 206 -6.03 19.57 -22.33
C ALA A 206 -6.80 19.17 -23.61
N ARG A 207 -7.90 19.89 -23.93
CA ARG A 207 -8.71 19.66 -25.13
C ARG A 207 -7.96 20.06 -26.40
N THR A 208 -7.28 21.20 -26.38
CA THR A 208 -6.44 21.67 -27.49
C THR A 208 -5.33 20.64 -27.77
N PHE A 209 -4.65 20.21 -26.71
CA PHE A 209 -3.61 19.18 -26.80
C PHE A 209 -4.16 17.86 -27.37
N GLN A 210 -5.33 17.40 -26.89
CA GLN A 210 -5.97 16.18 -27.40
C GLN A 210 -6.36 16.29 -28.88
N ARG A 211 -6.90 17.44 -29.30
CA ARG A 211 -7.33 17.67 -30.68
C ARG A 211 -6.14 17.62 -31.64
N TRP A 212 -5.10 18.38 -31.36
CA TRP A 212 -3.86 18.34 -32.15
C TRP A 212 -3.30 16.92 -32.20
N ARG A 213 -3.16 16.28 -31.03
CA ARG A 213 -2.64 14.92 -30.90
C ARG A 213 -3.42 13.85 -31.68
N SER A 214 -4.73 14.03 -31.82
CA SER A 214 -5.60 13.11 -32.56
C SER A 214 -5.44 13.19 -34.08
N GLN A 215 -4.93 14.30 -34.59
CA GLN A 215 -4.74 14.56 -36.02
C GLN A 215 -3.38 14.06 -36.54
N LEU A 216 -2.48 13.63 -35.65
CA LEU A 216 -1.13 13.17 -36.02
C LEU A 216 -1.15 11.72 -36.55
N PRO A 217 -0.60 11.48 -37.75
CA PRO A 217 -0.54 10.14 -38.34
C PRO A 217 0.51 9.24 -37.68
N SER A 218 1.65 9.81 -37.26
CA SER A 218 2.68 9.15 -36.46
C SER A 218 2.91 9.92 -35.17
N LYS A 219 2.89 9.21 -34.04
CA LYS A 219 3.04 9.82 -32.71
C LYS A 219 3.63 8.84 -31.72
N HIS A 220 4.49 9.35 -30.85
CA HIS A 220 5.03 8.62 -29.72
C HIS A 220 4.72 9.37 -28.42
N ASP A 221 4.37 8.62 -27.38
CA ASP A 221 3.91 9.18 -26.11
C ASP A 221 4.80 8.75 -24.98
N GLU A 222 5.22 9.74 -24.21
CA GLU A 222 5.93 9.54 -22.97
C GLU A 222 5.10 10.17 -21.86
N LEU A 223 4.82 9.38 -20.83
CA LEU A 223 4.19 9.84 -19.60
C LEU A 223 5.22 9.78 -18.49
N VAL A 224 5.56 10.94 -17.94
CA VAL A 224 6.47 11.06 -16.79
C VAL A 224 5.70 11.68 -15.65
N SER A 225 5.62 10.98 -14.51
CA SER A 225 5.08 11.57 -13.28
C SER A 225 6.23 12.19 -12.51
N THR A 226 6.19 13.50 -12.31
CA THR A 226 7.25 14.29 -11.67
C THR A 226 6.72 14.90 -10.38
N VAL A 227 7.52 14.90 -9.33
CA VAL A 227 7.26 15.67 -8.10
C VAL A 227 7.95 17.02 -8.25
N ASP A 228 7.27 18.11 -7.90
CA ASP A 228 7.86 19.44 -7.98
C ASP A 228 8.86 19.67 -6.85
N ALA A 229 10.07 20.07 -7.20
CA ALA A 229 11.17 20.28 -6.26
C ALA A 229 10.91 21.46 -5.30
N ALA A 230 10.04 22.41 -5.68
CA ALA A 230 9.69 23.57 -4.84
C ALA A 230 8.56 23.27 -3.83
N ALA A 231 7.76 22.23 -4.08
CA ALA A 231 6.64 21.82 -3.22
C ALA A 231 6.43 20.29 -3.34
N PRO A 232 7.10 19.47 -2.51
CA PRO A 232 7.12 18.01 -2.66
C PRO A 232 5.76 17.33 -2.49
N GLU A 233 4.74 18.05 -2.01
CA GLU A 233 3.35 17.58 -1.90
C GLU A 233 2.59 17.69 -3.23
N SER A 234 3.06 18.49 -4.19
CA SER A 234 2.43 18.66 -5.50
C SER A 234 3.04 17.68 -6.52
N ARG A 235 2.31 16.59 -6.81
CA ARG A 235 2.63 15.68 -7.91
C ARG A 235 2.09 16.24 -9.23
N TYR A 236 2.85 16.10 -10.31
CA TYR A 236 2.46 16.50 -11.65
C TYR A 236 2.62 15.33 -12.64
N HIS A 237 1.73 15.26 -13.62
CA HIS A 237 1.82 14.36 -14.75
C HIS A 237 2.23 15.15 -15.99
N ARG A 238 3.40 14.85 -16.55
CA ARG A 238 3.86 15.41 -17.81
C ARG A 238 3.59 14.41 -18.93
N ILE A 239 2.74 14.80 -19.87
CA ILE A 239 2.52 14.08 -21.13
C ILE A 239 3.40 14.74 -22.17
N ARG A 240 4.34 14.01 -22.77
CA ARG A 240 5.08 14.44 -23.95
C ARG A 240 4.61 13.62 -25.15
N THR A 241 4.24 14.30 -26.22
CA THR A 241 3.97 13.69 -27.53
C THR A 241 5.03 14.16 -28.50
N THR A 242 5.76 13.25 -29.12
CA THR A 242 6.69 13.52 -30.23
C THR A 242 6.09 13.03 -31.55
N THR A 243 6.39 13.73 -32.63
CA THR A 243 5.94 13.37 -33.97
C THR A 243 6.95 13.79 -35.03
N ASP A 244 7.12 12.95 -36.05
CA ASP A 244 7.93 13.27 -37.21
C ASP A 244 7.14 14.05 -38.29
N SER A 245 5.84 14.24 -38.06
CA SER A 245 4.90 14.81 -39.03
C SER A 245 4.39 16.18 -38.57
N GLY A 246 4.57 17.20 -39.42
CA GLY A 246 4.11 18.58 -39.16
C GLY A 246 5.21 19.53 -38.68
N GLU A 247 4.80 20.79 -38.43
CA GLU A 247 5.66 21.88 -37.96
C GLU A 247 6.00 21.77 -36.46
N LEU A 248 5.09 21.18 -35.66
CA LEU A 248 5.28 20.94 -34.25
C LEU A 248 5.82 19.52 -34.06
N ILE A 249 7.10 19.39 -33.71
CA ILE A 249 7.82 18.10 -33.61
C ILE A 249 7.67 17.47 -32.22
N ALA A 250 7.43 18.28 -31.19
CA ALA A 250 7.05 17.79 -29.88
C ALA A 250 6.15 18.78 -29.15
N ALA A 251 5.23 18.25 -28.36
CA ALA A 251 4.44 19.03 -27.43
C ALA A 251 4.44 18.33 -26.08
N SER A 252 4.64 19.08 -25.01
CA SER A 252 4.45 18.59 -23.66
C SER A 252 3.41 19.39 -22.90
N LEU A 253 2.60 18.69 -22.11
CA LEU A 253 1.58 19.26 -21.25
C LEU A 253 1.79 18.71 -19.84
N THR A 254 1.95 19.61 -18.87
CA THR A 254 2.08 19.28 -17.46
C THR A 254 0.76 19.56 -16.75
N LEU A 255 0.23 18.52 -16.11
CA LEU A 255 -1.05 18.52 -15.39
C LEU A 255 -0.77 18.32 -13.90
N ARG A 256 -1.43 19.07 -13.03
CA ARG A 256 -1.38 18.82 -11.57
C ARG A 256 -2.13 17.53 -11.25
N ALA A 257 -1.54 16.62 -10.47
CA ALA A 257 -2.11 15.29 -10.23
C ALA A 257 -3.40 15.32 -9.39
N SER A 258 -3.58 16.35 -8.55
CA SER A 258 -4.75 16.46 -7.66
C SER A 258 -6.05 16.79 -8.39
N ASP A 259 -6.00 17.65 -9.40
CA ASP A 259 -7.20 18.19 -10.08
C ASP A 259 -7.15 18.08 -11.61
N LEU A 260 -6.03 17.57 -12.14
CA LEU A 260 -5.70 17.51 -13.57
C LEU A 260 -5.76 18.87 -14.27
N GLU A 261 -5.54 19.97 -13.54
CA GLU A 261 -5.46 21.29 -14.14
C GLU A 261 -4.10 21.49 -14.84
N PRO A 262 -4.08 22.05 -16.07
CA PRO A 262 -2.85 22.26 -16.80
C PRO A 262 -2.09 23.47 -16.26
N THR A 263 -0.85 23.24 -15.83
CA THR A 263 0.00 24.25 -15.18
C THR A 263 1.09 24.78 -16.10
N SER A 264 1.63 23.94 -16.98
CA SER A 264 2.60 24.36 -17.99
C SER A 264 2.50 23.55 -19.29
N GLY A 265 2.89 24.17 -20.40
CA GLY A 265 2.97 23.56 -21.71
C GLY A 265 4.24 24.01 -22.44
N LEU A 266 4.88 23.09 -23.16
CA LEU A 266 6.06 23.37 -23.98
C LEU A 266 5.81 22.86 -25.39
N LEU A 267 6.00 23.73 -26.38
CA LEU A 267 5.77 23.42 -27.80
C LEU A 267 7.09 23.58 -28.56
N GLU A 268 7.60 22.50 -29.13
CA GLU A 268 8.86 22.44 -29.88
C GLU A 268 8.55 22.37 -31.39
N PHE A 269 8.95 23.40 -32.12
CA PHE A 269 8.73 23.51 -33.55
C PHE A 269 9.98 23.08 -34.33
N ARG A 270 9.81 22.55 -35.55
CA ARG A 270 10.89 21.98 -36.37
C ARG A 270 12.03 22.96 -36.65
N ASN A 271 11.68 24.22 -36.91
CA ASN A 271 12.61 25.28 -37.31
C ASN A 271 12.43 26.56 -36.47
N HIS A 272 11.72 26.48 -35.35
CA HIS A 272 11.49 27.61 -34.46
C HIS A 272 11.83 27.26 -33.02
N GLU A 273 12.08 28.30 -32.23
CA GLU A 273 12.42 28.14 -30.82
C GLU A 273 11.25 27.55 -30.02
N PRO A 274 11.53 26.78 -28.95
CA PRO A 274 10.49 26.22 -28.12
C PRO A 274 9.71 27.34 -27.43
N ILE A 275 8.39 27.22 -27.45
CA ILE A 275 7.46 28.16 -26.82
C ILE A 275 7.00 27.54 -25.51
N GLU A 276 7.35 28.19 -24.39
CA GLU A 276 6.94 27.78 -23.05
C GLU A 276 5.75 28.62 -22.58
N ILE A 277 4.72 27.96 -22.07
CA ILE A 277 3.51 28.58 -21.56
C ILE A 277 3.30 28.13 -20.11
N GLN A 278 3.19 29.06 -19.18
CA GLN A 278 2.98 28.78 -17.76
C GLN A 278 1.74 29.51 -17.24
N ALA A 279 0.92 28.83 -16.44
CA ALA A 279 -0.18 29.46 -15.73
C ALA A 279 0.34 30.24 -14.51
N LEU A 280 -0.06 31.50 -14.37
CA LEU A 280 0.26 32.33 -13.19
C LEU A 280 -0.87 32.22 -12.16
N ALA A 281 -0.53 31.91 -10.91
CA ALA A 281 -1.48 31.94 -9.80
C ALA A 281 -2.04 33.37 -9.65
N THR A 282 -3.36 33.47 -9.58
CA THR A 282 -4.04 34.71 -9.20
C THR A 282 -4.14 34.69 -7.69
N ASP A 283 -3.18 35.36 -7.03
CA ASP A 283 -3.28 36.00 -5.69
C ASP A 283 -1.93 35.95 -4.94
N GLN A 284 -1.17 37.05 -5.01
CA GLN A 284 -0.30 37.48 -3.90
C GLN A 284 0.12 38.95 -4.12
N GLU A 285 -0.56 39.84 -3.40
CA GLU A 285 -0.15 41.22 -3.15
C GLU A 285 0.61 41.21 -1.80
N PRO A 286 1.86 41.70 -1.72
CA PRO A 286 2.67 41.55 -0.52
C PRO A 286 2.37 42.67 0.49
N ALA A 287 1.87 42.33 1.67
CA ALA A 287 1.81 43.23 2.81
C ALA A 287 2.96 42.94 3.79
N LEU A 288 3.77 43.97 3.99
CA LEU A 288 4.89 44.08 4.94
C LEU A 288 4.42 44.05 6.41
N GLY A 289 5.25 43.45 7.26
CA GLY A 289 5.55 43.97 8.61
C GLY A 289 4.78 43.37 9.79
N SER A 290 5.51 42.71 10.70
CA SER A 290 5.83 43.25 12.06
C SER A 290 6.16 42.13 13.07
N THR A 291 7.45 42.06 13.39
CA THR A 291 8.12 42.01 14.71
C THR A 291 7.56 41.19 15.89
N SER A 292 8.48 40.39 16.45
CA SER A 292 8.53 39.68 17.73
C SER A 292 8.09 40.42 18.99
N ILE A 293 7.62 39.67 20.01
CA ILE A 293 7.98 39.87 21.44
C ILE A 293 8.04 38.51 22.17
N VAL A 294 9.00 38.39 23.09
CA VAL A 294 9.43 37.25 23.92
C VAL A 294 8.81 37.31 25.35
N SER A 295 8.59 36.14 26.00
CA SER A 295 8.89 35.80 27.43
C SER A 295 7.89 34.78 27.99
N SER A 296 8.28 33.56 28.40
CA SER A 296 8.95 33.14 29.66
C SER A 296 8.05 33.12 30.90
N ALA A 297 7.84 31.92 31.49
CA ALA A 297 8.01 31.63 32.93
C ALA A 297 7.61 30.18 33.28
N ALA A 298 8.50 29.48 33.97
CA ALA A 298 8.32 28.18 34.60
C ALA A 298 7.92 28.31 36.08
N ALA A 299 7.21 27.33 36.64
CA ALA A 299 7.30 26.92 38.05
C ALA A 299 6.57 25.57 38.31
N PRO A 300 6.94 24.82 39.38
CA PRO A 300 6.92 23.35 39.45
C PRO A 300 5.92 22.78 40.46
N HIS A 301 5.56 21.48 40.35
CA HIS A 301 4.96 20.73 41.47
C HIS A 301 5.51 19.31 41.60
N SER A 302 5.92 19.01 42.83
CA SER A 302 6.56 17.81 43.36
C SER A 302 5.60 16.62 43.56
N SER A 303 6.14 15.41 43.41
CA SER A 303 5.53 14.13 43.81
C SER A 303 5.46 13.93 45.33
N PRO A 304 4.64 12.96 45.78
CA PRO A 304 5.15 11.85 46.61
C PRO A 304 4.49 10.49 46.24
N GLY A 305 5.06 9.30 46.42
CA GLY A 305 6.34 8.89 46.98
C GLY A 305 6.57 7.35 46.85
N LEU A 306 7.86 7.00 46.71
CA LEU A 306 8.60 5.85 47.26
C LEU A 306 8.17 4.40 46.98
N VAL A 307 8.82 3.80 45.99
CA VAL A 307 9.55 2.53 46.15
C VAL A 307 11.04 2.81 45.92
N SER A 308 11.91 2.25 46.75
CA SER A 308 13.34 2.60 46.91
C SER A 308 14.17 2.50 45.61
N PRO A 309 15.10 3.45 45.30
CA PRO A 309 15.79 3.52 44.00
C PRO A 309 16.93 2.51 43.78
N GLU A 310 17.25 1.65 44.74
CA GLU A 310 18.55 0.96 44.78
C GLU A 310 18.55 -0.46 44.18
N ALA A 311 17.41 -0.93 43.65
CA ALA A 311 17.31 -2.21 42.93
C ALA A 311 17.32 -2.07 41.39
N LEU A 312 17.44 -0.84 40.85
CA LEU A 312 17.32 -0.53 39.42
C LEU A 312 18.66 -0.20 38.71
N ALA A 313 19.81 -0.46 39.34
CA ALA A 313 21.12 -0.10 38.78
C ALA A 313 21.67 -1.06 37.70
N GLN A 314 20.93 -2.11 37.31
CA GLN A 314 21.34 -3.04 36.26
C GLN A 314 20.40 -2.92 35.04
N PRO A 315 20.94 -2.75 33.82
CA PRO A 315 20.13 -2.66 32.60
C PRO A 315 19.33 -3.95 32.37
N ALA A 316 18.15 -3.84 31.76
CA ALA A 316 17.29 -4.98 31.44
C ALA A 316 18.03 -5.95 30.50
N THR A 317 18.06 -7.22 30.88
CA THR A 317 18.83 -8.26 30.19
C THR A 317 18.01 -8.94 29.10
N LEU A 318 18.68 -9.68 28.22
CA LEU A 318 18.01 -10.40 27.13
C LEU A 318 17.11 -11.51 27.66
N HIS A 319 17.55 -12.13 28.75
CA HIS A 319 16.75 -13.02 29.58
C HIS A 319 15.43 -12.40 30.07
N ASP A 320 15.44 -11.18 30.62
CA ASP A 320 14.22 -10.51 31.12
C ASP A 320 13.19 -10.32 29.99
N GLU A 321 13.63 -10.01 28.78
CA GLU A 321 12.78 -9.85 27.60
C GLU A 321 12.17 -11.18 27.12
N LEU A 322 12.95 -12.27 27.12
CA LEU A 322 12.44 -13.60 26.77
C LEU A 322 11.40 -14.09 27.78
N LEU A 323 11.52 -13.73 29.07
CA LEU A 323 10.51 -14.02 30.08
C LEU A 323 9.19 -13.27 29.81
N VAL A 324 9.25 -12.03 29.33
CA VAL A 324 8.07 -11.28 28.89
C VAL A 324 7.37 -11.97 27.72
N PHE A 325 8.10 -12.38 26.68
CA PHE A 325 7.52 -13.12 25.56
C PHE A 325 6.90 -14.46 26.00
N LYS A 326 7.53 -15.17 26.94
CA LYS A 326 6.97 -16.39 27.53
C LYS A 326 5.67 -16.13 28.30
N ALA A 327 5.59 -15.05 29.07
CA ALA A 327 4.39 -14.68 29.80
C ALA A 327 3.26 -14.22 28.88
N LEU A 328 3.56 -13.37 27.87
CA LEU A 328 2.61 -12.95 26.84
C LEU A 328 2.03 -14.15 26.09
N ARG A 329 2.86 -15.13 25.76
CA ARG A 329 2.41 -16.38 25.16
C ARG A 329 1.49 -17.19 26.06
N GLY A 330 1.76 -17.24 27.36
CA GLY A 330 0.91 -17.97 28.32
C GLY A 330 -0.56 -17.52 28.31
N ILE A 331 -0.81 -16.27 27.95
CA ILE A 331 -2.15 -15.68 27.84
C ILE A 331 -2.60 -15.46 26.39
N GLY A 332 -1.80 -15.88 25.40
CA GLY A 332 -2.06 -15.67 23.96
C GLY A 332 -2.00 -14.20 23.51
N ALA A 333 -1.38 -13.32 24.28
CA ALA A 333 -1.22 -11.90 23.95
C ALA A 333 -0.07 -11.62 22.98
N ASP A 334 0.72 -12.64 22.68
CA ASP A 334 1.75 -12.65 21.64
C ASP A 334 1.18 -12.80 20.22
N LEU A 335 -0.10 -13.11 20.07
CA LEU A 335 -0.82 -13.27 18.79
C LEU A 335 -1.70 -12.04 18.52
N ASP A 336 -1.49 -11.39 17.36
CA ASP A 336 -2.37 -10.37 16.74
C ASP A 336 -2.88 -9.23 17.63
N GLN A 337 -2.09 -8.77 18.60
CA GLN A 337 -2.39 -7.59 19.41
C GLN A 337 -1.38 -6.47 19.13
N PRO A 338 -1.81 -5.19 19.18
CA PRO A 338 -0.93 -4.02 19.07
C PRO A 338 -0.16 -3.82 20.39
N LEU A 339 0.54 -4.87 20.83
CA LEU A 339 1.44 -4.84 21.96
C LEU A 339 2.87 -4.72 21.44
N GLU A 340 3.52 -3.60 21.77
CA GLU A 340 4.91 -3.36 21.42
C GLU A 340 5.79 -3.57 22.66
N VAL A 341 6.74 -4.50 22.57
CA VAL A 341 7.69 -4.79 23.64
C VAL A 341 8.99 -4.09 23.30
N THR A 342 9.40 -3.06 24.02
CA THR A 342 10.70 -2.40 23.80
C THR A 342 11.59 -2.55 25.02
N ARG A 343 12.91 -2.63 24.79
CA ARG A 343 13.88 -2.63 25.86
C ARG A 343 14.44 -1.23 26.01
N ASN A 344 14.09 -0.55 27.11
CA ASN A 344 14.48 0.83 27.35
C ASN A 344 15.32 0.90 28.63
N GLY A 345 16.64 0.80 28.49
CA GLY A 345 17.61 0.91 29.59
C GLY A 345 17.37 -0.06 30.76
N PRO A 346 16.86 0.40 31.93
CA PRO A 346 16.68 -0.44 33.12
C PRO A 346 15.42 -1.33 33.11
N ALA A 347 14.53 -1.24 32.12
CA ALA A 347 13.27 -1.99 32.09
C ALA A 347 12.87 -2.49 30.69
N VAL A 348 12.06 -3.56 30.66
CA VAL A 348 11.32 -4.01 29.47
C VAL A 348 9.95 -3.34 29.51
N GLU A 349 9.68 -2.47 28.55
CA GLU A 349 8.43 -1.72 28.45
C GLU A 349 7.49 -2.43 27.48
N VAL A 350 6.28 -2.75 27.95
CA VAL A 350 5.21 -3.36 27.14
C VAL A 350 4.14 -2.30 26.94
N THR A 351 4.06 -1.72 25.75
CA THR A 351 3.08 -0.70 25.39
C THR A 351 1.91 -1.32 24.63
N GLY A 352 0.69 -0.89 24.95
CA GLY A 352 -0.53 -1.37 24.28
C GLY A 352 -1.50 -0.24 23.98
N ILE A 353 -1.97 -0.15 22.74
CA ILE A 353 -2.94 0.87 22.30
C ILE A 353 -4.32 0.21 22.17
N GLY A 354 -5.34 0.77 22.86
CA GLY A 354 -6.73 0.33 22.70
C GLY A 354 -7.05 -1.05 23.31
N VAL A 355 -6.30 -1.49 24.33
CA VAL A 355 -6.50 -2.79 24.99
C VAL A 355 -7.73 -2.73 25.92
N PRO A 356 -8.74 -3.62 25.77
CA PRO A 356 -9.93 -3.66 26.63
C PRO A 356 -9.59 -3.81 28.13
N ALA A 357 -10.45 -3.30 29.02
CA ALA A 357 -10.19 -3.31 30.47
C ALA A 357 -9.99 -4.71 31.07
N GLU A 358 -10.83 -5.68 30.66
CA GLU A 358 -10.68 -7.09 31.06
C GLU A 358 -9.32 -7.65 30.61
N ARG A 359 -8.93 -7.35 29.36
CA ARG A 359 -7.66 -7.79 28.79
C ARG A 359 -6.44 -7.12 29.43
N ARG A 360 -6.56 -5.85 29.85
CA ARG A 360 -5.53 -5.16 30.65
C ARG A 360 -5.31 -5.87 31.99
N GLN A 361 -6.38 -6.32 32.64
CA GLN A 361 -6.29 -7.03 33.91
C GLN A 361 -5.56 -8.38 33.76
N GLU A 362 -5.81 -9.11 32.67
CA GLU A 362 -5.07 -10.34 32.35
C GLU A 362 -3.59 -10.09 32.08
N LEU A 363 -3.26 -9.02 31.34
CA LEU A 363 -1.88 -8.60 31.08
C LEU A 363 -1.15 -8.20 32.35
N HIS A 364 -1.79 -7.42 33.23
CA HIS A 364 -1.24 -7.07 34.55
C HIS A 364 -1.00 -8.33 35.40
N ALA A 365 -1.98 -9.23 35.48
CA ALA A 365 -1.83 -10.47 36.25
C ALA A 365 -0.67 -11.36 35.77
N ALA A 366 -0.40 -11.38 34.45
CA ALA A 366 0.67 -12.17 33.87
C ALA A 366 2.06 -11.50 33.93
N LEU A 367 2.13 -10.16 33.83
CA LEU A 367 3.38 -9.43 33.63
C LEU A 367 3.86 -8.64 34.85
N ASP A 368 2.99 -8.25 35.79
CA ASP A 368 3.39 -7.55 37.04
C ASP A 368 4.27 -8.45 37.94
N ALA A 369 4.17 -9.77 37.77
CA ALA A 369 5.00 -10.74 38.50
C ALA A 369 6.45 -10.82 37.99
N LEU A 370 6.76 -10.25 36.83
CA LEU A 370 8.10 -10.29 36.24
C LEU A 370 8.95 -9.10 36.72
N PRO A 371 10.21 -9.33 37.14
CA PRO A 371 11.09 -8.25 37.54
C PRO A 371 11.40 -7.34 36.35
N ARG A 372 11.47 -6.03 36.58
CA ARG A 372 11.91 -5.01 35.60
C ARG A 372 11.00 -4.85 34.37
N VAL A 373 9.72 -5.22 34.47
CA VAL A 373 8.71 -4.99 33.42
C VAL A 373 7.85 -3.77 33.76
N ARG A 374 7.60 -2.89 32.79
CA ARG A 374 6.64 -1.78 32.93
C ARG A 374 5.58 -1.90 31.85
N LEU A 375 4.31 -1.88 32.27
CA LEU A 375 3.16 -1.87 31.38
C LEU A 375 2.69 -0.43 31.19
N GLN A 376 2.57 -0.01 29.94
CA GLN A 376 2.02 1.30 29.60
C GLN A 376 0.87 1.11 28.60
N PHE A 377 -0.36 1.25 29.09
CA PHE A 377 -1.55 1.23 28.24
C PHE A 377 -2.00 2.65 27.98
N ASN A 378 -2.04 3.03 26.70
CA ASN A 378 -2.67 4.28 26.31
C ASN A 378 -4.14 3.99 25.97
N ASP A 379 -5.05 4.60 26.73
CA ASP A 379 -6.45 4.67 26.37
C ASP A 379 -6.54 5.55 25.11
N ALA A 380 -6.69 4.93 23.94
CA ALA A 380 -7.22 5.64 22.80
C ALA A 380 -8.62 6.13 23.23
N GLY A 381 -8.81 7.45 23.30
CA GLY A 381 -10.10 8.05 23.62
C GLY A 381 -11.19 7.36 22.80
N SER A 382 -12.20 6.84 23.49
CA SER A 382 -13.24 5.92 23.02
C SER A 382 -13.60 6.08 21.54
N ALA A 383 -12.83 5.44 20.67
CA ALA A 383 -13.32 4.97 19.39
C ALA A 383 -13.71 3.52 19.65
N SER A 384 -15.00 3.26 19.65
CA SER A 384 -15.53 1.90 19.57
C SER A 384 -14.82 1.23 18.40
N THR A 385 -13.85 0.37 18.69
CA THR A 385 -13.39 -0.61 17.71
C THR A 385 -14.66 -1.32 17.27
N PRO A 386 -15.07 -1.27 15.99
CA PRO A 386 -16.06 -2.22 15.53
C PRO A 386 -15.40 -3.56 15.81
N GLN A 387 -15.95 -4.30 16.78
CA GLN A 387 -15.72 -5.73 16.86
C GLN A 387 -16.08 -6.20 15.47
N GLN A 388 -15.05 -6.50 14.69
CA GLN A 388 -15.20 -6.97 13.33
C GLN A 388 -15.68 -8.40 13.47
N GLU A 389 -16.95 -8.55 13.86
CA GLU A 389 -17.77 -9.65 13.44
C GLU A 389 -17.50 -9.77 11.95
N ARG A 390 -16.81 -10.84 11.58
CA ARG A 390 -16.66 -11.25 10.18
C ARG A 390 -18.01 -11.70 9.67
N HIS A 391 -18.99 -10.80 9.66
CA HIS A 391 -20.06 -10.88 8.70
C HIS A 391 -19.40 -10.49 7.39
N LEU A 392 -19.00 -11.52 6.63
CA LEU A 392 -18.78 -11.42 5.19
C LEU A 392 -20.02 -10.76 4.58
N SER A 393 -20.04 -9.44 4.61
CA SER A 393 -20.97 -8.64 3.83
C SER A 393 -20.52 -8.86 2.40
N ASN A 394 -21.21 -9.81 1.77
CA ASN A 394 -21.04 -10.20 0.39
C ASN A 394 -21.43 -8.98 -0.48
N THR A 395 -20.54 -7.99 -0.59
CA THR A 395 -20.60 -6.99 -1.65
C THR A 395 -20.38 -7.76 -2.93
N GLY A 396 -21.50 -8.12 -3.57
CA GLY A 396 -21.56 -8.90 -4.80
C GLY A 396 -20.82 -8.20 -5.92
N THR A 397 -19.50 -8.36 -5.95
CA THR A 397 -18.76 -8.38 -7.19
C THR A 397 -19.10 -9.72 -7.79
N ALA A 398 -19.80 -9.72 -8.93
CA ALA A 398 -20.14 -10.95 -9.63
C ALA A 398 -18.85 -11.76 -9.80
N ALA A 399 -18.80 -12.93 -9.16
CA ALA A 399 -17.66 -13.81 -9.27
C ALA A 399 -17.46 -14.16 -10.74
N SER A 400 -16.21 -14.26 -11.20
CA SER A 400 -15.96 -14.75 -12.57
C SER A 400 -16.65 -16.10 -12.74
N PRO A 401 -17.32 -16.36 -13.88
CA PRO A 401 -18.08 -17.59 -14.10
C PRO A 401 -17.24 -18.86 -13.93
N GLU A 402 -15.94 -18.77 -14.16
CA GLU A 402 -14.98 -19.86 -13.92
C GLU A 402 -14.82 -20.21 -12.44
N ILE A 403 -14.85 -19.22 -11.54
CA ILE A 403 -14.74 -19.40 -10.08
C ILE A 403 -16.03 -20.01 -9.53
N GLU A 404 -17.19 -19.56 -10.02
CA GLU A 404 -18.49 -20.16 -9.64
C GLU A 404 -18.59 -21.63 -10.06
N GLN A 405 -18.13 -21.96 -11.27
CA GLN A 405 -18.07 -23.36 -11.73
C GLN A 405 -17.12 -24.20 -10.87
N LEU A 406 -15.98 -23.64 -10.48
CA LEU A 406 -15.04 -24.32 -9.59
C LEU A 406 -15.65 -24.57 -8.21
N GLN A 407 -16.31 -23.57 -7.62
CA GLN A 407 -17.02 -23.70 -6.35
C GLN A 407 -18.12 -24.75 -6.43
N GLY A 408 -18.90 -24.80 -7.51
CA GLY A 408 -19.92 -25.85 -7.70
C GLY A 408 -19.35 -27.27 -7.78
N ARG A 409 -18.16 -27.43 -8.38
CA ARG A 409 -17.42 -28.72 -8.40
C ARG A 409 -16.90 -29.10 -7.01
N LEU A 410 -16.40 -28.13 -6.24
CA LEU A 410 -15.97 -28.34 -4.85
C LEU A 410 -17.15 -28.68 -3.95
N GLU A 411 -18.28 -27.99 -4.10
CA GLU A 411 -19.52 -28.25 -3.38
C GLU A 411 -19.99 -29.69 -3.61
N SER A 412 -19.99 -30.12 -4.88
CA SER A 412 -20.35 -31.49 -5.25
C SER A 412 -19.37 -32.52 -4.66
N ALA A 413 -18.07 -32.20 -4.62
CA ALA A 413 -17.04 -33.08 -4.07
C ALA A 413 -17.10 -33.21 -2.53
N LEU A 414 -17.57 -32.17 -1.84
CA LEU A 414 -17.69 -32.06 -0.39
C LEU A 414 -19.05 -32.54 0.17
N GLY A 415 -19.99 -32.92 -0.70
CA GLY A 415 -21.28 -33.47 -0.28
C GLY A 415 -22.41 -32.45 -0.13
N GLY A 416 -22.32 -31.30 -0.82
CA GLY A 416 -23.36 -30.28 -0.90
C GLY A 416 -23.04 -28.96 -0.18
N ARG A 417 -23.86 -27.94 -0.43
CA ARG A 417 -23.64 -26.54 0.03
C ARG A 417 -23.41 -26.37 1.52
N ALA A 418 -24.16 -27.09 2.36
CA ALA A 418 -24.04 -27.00 3.82
C ALA A 418 -22.69 -27.57 4.32
N ALA A 419 -22.22 -28.67 3.71
CA ALA A 419 -20.92 -29.23 4.02
C ALA A 419 -19.78 -28.33 3.49
N PHE A 420 -19.95 -27.76 2.29
CA PHE A 420 -19.01 -26.80 1.70
C PHE A 420 -18.80 -25.59 2.62
N THR A 421 -19.88 -24.92 3.03
CA THR A 421 -19.81 -23.71 3.89
C THR A 421 -19.13 -24.00 5.22
N SER A 422 -19.55 -25.04 5.95
CA SER A 422 -18.92 -25.41 7.22
C SER A 422 -17.44 -25.82 7.10
N ILE A 423 -17.04 -26.41 5.98
CA ILE A 423 -15.63 -26.76 5.74
C ILE A 423 -14.83 -25.53 5.31
N ALA A 424 -15.43 -24.63 4.53
CA ALA A 424 -14.82 -23.38 4.13
C ALA A 424 -14.56 -22.47 5.35
N ASP A 425 -15.55 -22.30 6.24
CA ASP A 425 -15.42 -21.49 7.44
C ASP A 425 -14.29 -22.02 8.35
N ARG A 426 -14.28 -23.34 8.61
CA ARG A 426 -13.21 -23.98 9.40
C ARG A 426 -11.84 -23.91 8.73
N ALA A 427 -11.78 -23.96 7.40
CA ALA A 427 -10.53 -23.83 6.67
C ALA A 427 -9.99 -22.39 6.76
N LEU A 428 -10.86 -21.38 6.62
CA LEU A 428 -10.46 -19.98 6.76
C LEU A 428 -10.01 -19.66 8.19
N GLU A 429 -10.76 -20.11 9.21
CA GLU A 429 -10.38 -19.96 10.62
C GLU A 429 -9.02 -20.62 10.93
N SER A 430 -8.79 -21.84 10.43
CA SER A 430 -7.50 -22.53 10.59
C SER A 430 -6.36 -21.82 9.84
N SER A 431 -6.65 -21.16 8.70
CA SER A 431 -5.68 -20.33 7.97
C SER A 431 -5.30 -19.08 8.76
N ASP A 432 -6.27 -18.40 9.35
CA ASP A 432 -6.04 -17.20 10.18
C ASP A 432 -5.19 -17.55 11.42
N ASP A 433 -5.54 -18.61 12.13
CA ASP A 433 -4.77 -19.10 13.29
C ASP A 433 -3.33 -19.47 12.90
N LEU A 434 -3.16 -20.08 11.73
CA LEU A 434 -1.85 -20.42 11.20
C LEU A 434 -1.04 -19.15 10.90
N MET A 435 -1.64 -18.16 10.25
CA MET A 435 -0.99 -16.90 9.92
C MET A 435 -0.61 -16.10 11.17
N ALA A 436 -1.47 -16.02 12.19
CA ALA A 436 -1.16 -15.37 13.46
C ALA A 436 0.11 -15.96 14.11
N ARG A 437 0.25 -17.29 14.10
CA ARG A 437 1.43 -17.99 14.63
C ARG A 437 2.67 -17.78 13.77
N MET A 438 2.50 -17.72 12.45
CA MET A 438 3.60 -17.41 11.54
C MET A 438 4.11 -15.97 11.72
N HIS A 439 3.22 -15.01 11.98
CA HIS A 439 3.63 -13.65 12.34
C HIS A 439 4.39 -13.59 13.67
N ALA A 440 3.97 -14.38 14.67
CA ALA A 440 4.70 -14.48 15.93
C ALA A 440 6.11 -15.08 15.75
N LEU A 441 6.24 -16.17 14.99
CA LEU A 441 7.55 -16.74 14.64
C LEU A 441 8.44 -15.74 13.89
N ARG A 442 7.87 -15.00 12.94
CA ARG A 442 8.59 -14.00 12.17
C ARG A 442 9.07 -12.84 13.05
N ARG A 443 8.24 -12.34 13.98
CA ARG A 443 8.66 -11.34 14.98
C ARG A 443 9.84 -11.83 15.82
N LEU A 444 9.82 -13.09 16.25
CA LEU A 444 10.94 -13.70 16.97
C LEU A 444 12.20 -13.76 16.08
N ALA A 445 12.07 -14.14 14.81
CA ALA A 445 13.19 -14.24 13.86
C ALA A 445 13.82 -12.88 13.52
N GLU A 446 12.99 -11.85 13.33
CA GLU A 446 13.43 -10.47 13.06
C GLU A 446 14.16 -9.88 14.28
N ARG A 447 13.63 -10.13 15.48
CA ARG A 447 14.17 -9.59 16.73
C ARG A 447 15.42 -10.33 17.23
N TYR A 448 15.48 -11.64 17.06
CA TYR A 448 16.61 -12.49 17.46
C TYR A 448 17.37 -12.99 16.24
N SER A 449 18.06 -12.06 15.56
CA SER A 449 18.95 -12.39 14.45
C SER A 449 20.07 -13.35 14.88
N THR A 450 20.70 -14.02 13.92
CA THR A 450 21.78 -15.00 14.18
C THR A 450 22.93 -14.43 15.01
N ASN A 451 23.23 -13.14 14.85
CA ASN A 451 24.26 -12.43 15.61
C ASN A 451 23.87 -12.24 17.08
N ILE A 452 22.59 -11.95 17.35
CA ILE A 452 22.07 -11.79 18.71
C ILE A 452 22.02 -13.15 19.41
N GLU A 453 21.53 -14.19 18.71
CA GLU A 453 21.48 -15.56 19.22
C GLU A 453 22.86 -16.13 19.58
N ALA A 454 23.89 -15.81 18.79
CA ALA A 454 25.27 -16.22 19.07
C ALA A 454 25.81 -15.64 20.40
N GLY A 455 25.32 -14.47 20.82
CA GLY A 455 25.69 -13.83 22.08
C GLY A 455 24.87 -14.27 23.30
N MET A 456 23.83 -15.08 23.12
CA MET A 456 22.96 -15.54 24.21
C MET A 456 23.64 -16.58 25.11
N THR A 457 23.23 -16.65 26.37
CA THR A 457 23.55 -17.74 27.29
C THR A 457 22.80 -19.04 26.91
N SER A 458 23.21 -20.18 27.49
CA SER A 458 22.50 -21.46 27.28
C SER A 458 21.02 -21.38 27.65
N ASP A 459 20.72 -20.71 28.75
CA ASP A 459 19.37 -20.65 29.32
C ASP A 459 18.46 -19.74 28.49
N GLU A 460 18.99 -18.62 27.97
CA GLU A 460 18.29 -17.75 27.02
C GLU A 460 18.02 -18.48 25.69
N ARG A 461 18.98 -19.25 25.18
CA ARG A 461 18.76 -20.07 23.97
C ARG A 461 17.71 -21.14 24.19
N ALA A 462 17.70 -21.79 25.36
CA ALA A 462 16.68 -22.78 25.70
C ALA A 462 15.28 -22.15 25.80
N LEU A 463 15.15 -20.94 26.37
CA LEU A 463 13.89 -20.20 26.41
C LEU A 463 13.40 -19.83 25.01
N LEU A 464 14.28 -19.29 24.15
CA LEU A 464 13.94 -18.96 22.77
C LEU A 464 13.55 -20.20 21.95
N ALA A 465 14.27 -21.31 22.13
CA ALA A 465 13.95 -22.58 21.49
C ALA A 465 12.56 -23.10 21.92
N GLY A 466 12.21 -22.98 23.20
CA GLY A 466 10.88 -23.30 23.70
C GLY A 466 9.78 -22.48 23.02
N LEU A 467 9.93 -21.14 23.00
CA LEU A 467 8.98 -20.25 22.32
C LEU A 467 8.79 -20.63 20.84
N ARG A 468 9.88 -20.88 20.12
CA ARG A 468 9.85 -21.30 18.72
C ARG A 468 9.14 -22.64 18.53
N HIS A 469 9.49 -23.64 19.33
CA HIS A 469 8.91 -24.99 19.25
C HIS A 469 7.39 -24.95 19.43
N ASP A 470 6.92 -24.11 20.32
CA ASP A 470 5.50 -24.02 20.63
C ASP A 470 4.68 -23.34 19.52
N HIS A 471 5.22 -22.30 18.87
CA HIS A 471 4.58 -21.78 17.66
C HIS A 471 4.66 -22.78 16.50
N ALA A 472 5.81 -23.44 16.33
CA ALA A 472 6.04 -24.43 15.27
C ALA A 472 5.08 -25.62 15.36
N SER A 473 4.90 -26.19 16.55
CA SER A 473 4.01 -27.33 16.78
C SER A 473 2.55 -26.97 16.46
N ALA A 474 2.14 -25.74 16.78
CA ALA A 474 0.79 -25.30 16.49
C ALA A 474 0.58 -24.91 15.01
N VAL A 475 1.59 -24.37 14.34
CA VAL A 475 1.57 -24.20 12.86
C VAL A 475 1.42 -25.57 12.18
N LEU A 476 2.17 -26.58 12.63
CA LEU A 476 2.05 -27.94 12.12
C LEU A 476 0.65 -28.53 12.37
N ALA A 477 0.06 -28.30 13.55
CA ALA A 477 -1.30 -28.75 13.85
C ALA A 477 -2.36 -28.10 12.94
N GLN A 478 -2.23 -26.80 12.67
CA GLN A 478 -3.15 -26.10 11.75
C GLN A 478 -2.94 -26.53 10.30
N ALA A 479 -1.69 -26.68 9.84
CA ALA A 479 -1.39 -27.21 8.51
C ALA A 479 -1.98 -28.62 8.31
N ALA A 480 -1.88 -29.49 9.32
CA ALA A 480 -2.47 -30.83 9.27
C ALA A 480 -4.01 -30.79 9.24
N THR A 481 -4.62 -29.81 9.90
CA THR A 481 -6.07 -29.59 9.88
C THR A 481 -6.53 -29.14 8.49
N LEU A 482 -5.89 -28.14 7.90
CA LEU A 482 -6.15 -27.69 6.51
C LEU A 482 -6.01 -28.83 5.51
N GLN A 483 -4.93 -29.62 5.63
CA GLN A 483 -4.71 -30.75 4.73
C GLN A 483 -5.82 -31.80 4.86
N LYS A 484 -6.22 -32.17 6.08
CA LYS A 484 -7.31 -33.14 6.32
C LYS A 484 -8.66 -32.66 5.77
N LEU A 485 -8.98 -31.37 5.94
CA LEU A 485 -10.24 -30.79 5.48
C LEU A 485 -10.32 -30.75 3.95
N LEU A 486 -9.23 -30.37 3.27
CA LEU A 486 -9.29 -29.99 1.86
C LEU A 486 -8.73 -31.04 0.90
N ALA A 487 -7.77 -31.87 1.31
CA ALA A 487 -7.03 -32.74 0.37
C ALA A 487 -7.93 -33.71 -0.40
N SER A 488 -8.95 -34.29 0.25
CA SER A 488 -9.88 -35.22 -0.39
C SER A 488 -10.70 -34.53 -1.49
N ALA A 489 -11.23 -33.34 -1.21
CA ALA A 489 -12.03 -32.57 -2.16
C ALA A 489 -11.16 -32.06 -3.32
N LEU A 490 -9.99 -31.50 -3.02
CA LEU A 490 -9.06 -30.98 -4.03
C LEU A 490 -8.59 -32.08 -4.98
N ARG A 491 -8.31 -33.31 -4.50
CA ARG A 491 -7.93 -34.45 -5.37
C ARG A 491 -9.06 -34.89 -6.31
N LYS A 492 -10.31 -34.82 -5.87
CA LYS A 492 -11.47 -35.13 -6.73
C LYS A 492 -11.66 -34.07 -7.84
N VAL A 493 -11.37 -32.81 -7.54
CA VAL A 493 -11.53 -31.68 -8.46
C VAL A 493 -10.32 -31.50 -9.40
N ALA A 494 -9.11 -31.83 -8.95
CA ALA A 494 -7.88 -31.74 -9.73
C ALA A 494 -7.14 -33.10 -9.78
N PRO A 495 -7.60 -34.06 -10.61
CA PRO A 495 -7.00 -35.40 -10.70
C PRO A 495 -5.66 -35.42 -11.46
N LYS A 496 -5.30 -34.35 -12.19
CA LYS A 496 -4.09 -34.25 -13.03
C LYS A 496 -2.95 -33.46 -12.38
N VAL A 497 -2.86 -33.45 -11.05
CA VAL A 497 -1.67 -32.90 -10.39
C VAL A 497 -0.57 -33.95 -10.48
N ASP A 498 0.43 -33.70 -11.32
CA ASP A 498 1.66 -34.52 -11.31
C ASP A 498 2.22 -34.50 -9.89
N ALA A 499 2.48 -35.68 -9.34
CA ALA A 499 3.02 -35.84 -7.99
C ALA A 499 4.46 -35.30 -7.93
N ARG A 500 4.59 -33.98 -7.79
CA ARG A 500 5.84 -33.33 -7.46
C ARG A 500 6.16 -33.66 -5.99
N PRO A 501 7.40 -34.07 -5.68
CA PRO A 501 7.81 -34.20 -4.28
C PRO A 501 7.70 -32.84 -3.59
N ALA A 502 7.07 -32.85 -2.41
CA ALA A 502 6.92 -31.65 -1.60
C ALA A 502 8.30 -31.05 -1.26
N ALA A 503 8.41 -29.73 -1.41
CA ALA A 503 9.65 -29.01 -1.17
C ALA A 503 9.85 -28.82 0.34
N GLY A 504 10.91 -29.45 0.88
CA GLY A 504 11.34 -29.23 2.26
C GLY A 504 12.03 -27.88 2.46
N LEU A 505 12.40 -27.60 3.71
CA LEU A 505 13.18 -26.42 4.07
C LEU A 505 14.61 -26.52 3.52
N SER A 506 15.14 -25.39 3.04
CA SER A 506 16.51 -25.30 2.52
C SER A 506 17.37 -24.27 3.26
N ALA A 507 16.80 -23.55 4.22
CA ALA A 507 17.53 -22.57 5.01
C ALA A 507 18.48 -23.23 6.02
N GLY A 508 19.70 -22.69 6.13
CA GLY A 508 20.71 -23.12 7.09
C GLY A 508 20.52 -22.58 8.51
N SER A 509 19.49 -21.76 8.76
CA SER A 509 19.13 -21.23 10.07
C SER A 509 17.61 -21.25 10.26
N TRP A 510 17.16 -21.30 11.51
CA TRP A 510 15.72 -21.27 11.82
C TRP A 510 15.09 -19.92 11.43
N GLN A 511 15.84 -18.82 11.46
CA GLN A 511 15.35 -17.52 10.99
C GLN A 511 15.04 -17.56 9.49
N GLY A 512 15.96 -18.10 8.68
CA GLY A 512 15.71 -18.28 7.25
C GLY A 512 14.60 -19.29 6.96
N ALA A 513 14.50 -20.35 7.78
CA ALA A 513 13.44 -21.34 7.65
C ALA A 513 12.05 -20.76 8.00
N THR A 514 12.01 -19.79 8.94
CA THR A 514 10.78 -19.07 9.30
C THR A 514 10.26 -18.26 8.11
N GLU A 515 11.13 -17.55 7.40
CA GLU A 515 10.75 -16.80 6.19
C GLU A 515 10.26 -17.72 5.07
N GLN A 516 10.91 -18.87 4.87
CA GLN A 516 10.46 -19.86 3.88
C GLN A 516 9.06 -20.38 4.22
N LEU A 517 8.84 -20.79 5.48
CA LEU A 517 7.56 -21.28 5.96
C LEU A 517 6.47 -20.19 5.90
N PHE A 518 6.81 -18.93 6.21
CA PHE A 518 5.90 -17.78 6.13
C PHE A 518 5.42 -17.55 4.70
N ASN A 519 6.34 -17.57 3.74
CA ASN A 519 6.00 -17.38 2.33
C ASN A 519 5.11 -18.52 1.80
N THR A 520 5.38 -19.77 2.18
CA THR A 520 4.53 -20.91 1.81
C THR A 520 3.14 -20.79 2.45
N SER A 521 3.07 -20.41 3.73
CA SER A 521 1.81 -20.20 4.47
C SER A 521 0.96 -19.10 3.83
N ARG A 522 1.55 -17.95 3.51
CA ARG A 522 0.87 -16.84 2.81
C ARG A 522 0.37 -17.24 1.43
N GLN A 523 1.11 -18.09 0.70
CA GLN A 523 0.64 -18.60 -0.59
C GLN A 523 -0.57 -19.52 -0.44
N VAL A 524 -0.59 -20.37 0.59
CA VAL A 524 -1.76 -21.21 0.91
C VAL A 524 -2.96 -20.33 1.26
N ASP A 525 -2.78 -19.32 2.11
CA ASP A 525 -3.84 -18.39 2.52
C ASP A 525 -4.47 -17.66 1.32
N LEU A 526 -3.65 -17.09 0.43
CA LEU A 526 -4.12 -16.41 -0.78
C LEU A 526 -4.84 -17.36 -1.75
N LEU A 527 -4.34 -18.58 -1.91
CA LEU A 527 -4.99 -19.59 -2.76
C LEU A 527 -6.30 -20.06 -2.15
N LEU A 528 -6.34 -20.24 -0.83
CA LEU A 528 -7.53 -20.62 -0.09
C LEU A 528 -8.64 -19.56 -0.23
N ALA A 529 -8.30 -18.29 0.01
CA ALA A 529 -9.20 -17.16 -0.20
C ALA A 529 -9.69 -17.09 -1.66
N GLY A 530 -8.78 -17.26 -2.63
CA GLY A 530 -9.14 -17.31 -4.05
C GLY A 530 -10.10 -18.45 -4.42
N THR A 531 -9.97 -19.62 -3.79
CA THR A 531 -10.88 -20.76 -4.03
C THR A 531 -12.23 -20.63 -3.33
N LEU A 532 -12.26 -20.08 -2.11
CA LEU A 532 -13.44 -20.10 -1.24
C LEU A 532 -14.22 -18.77 -1.24
N ALA A 533 -13.54 -17.63 -1.32
CA ALA A 533 -14.13 -16.29 -1.13
C ALA A 533 -14.47 -15.56 -2.45
N ALA A 534 -14.41 -16.25 -3.60
CA ALA A 534 -14.79 -15.71 -4.91
C ALA A 534 -14.06 -14.42 -5.35
N THR A 535 -12.88 -14.15 -4.79
CA THR A 535 -12.05 -13.02 -5.19
C THR A 535 -11.44 -13.27 -6.57
N PRO A 536 -11.42 -12.28 -7.48
CA PRO A 536 -10.83 -12.44 -8.81
C PRO A 536 -9.34 -12.80 -8.68
N ALA A 537 -8.99 -14.04 -8.99
CA ALA A 537 -7.62 -14.52 -8.98
C ALA A 537 -6.86 -13.95 -10.19
N ALA A 538 -5.60 -13.56 -9.98
CA ALA A 538 -4.68 -13.19 -11.07
C ALA A 538 -4.22 -14.40 -11.93
N ARG A 539 -4.76 -15.59 -11.68
CA ARG A 539 -4.38 -16.86 -12.30
C ARG A 539 -5.59 -17.60 -12.89
N PRO A 540 -5.39 -18.47 -13.89
CA PRO A 540 -6.47 -19.27 -14.48
C PRO A 540 -7.14 -20.15 -13.41
N ALA A 541 -8.49 -20.15 -13.35
CA ALA A 541 -9.25 -20.88 -12.32
C ALA A 541 -8.97 -22.39 -12.30
N GLU A 542 -8.57 -22.97 -13.45
CA GLU A 542 -8.31 -24.41 -13.59
C GLU A 542 -7.06 -24.90 -12.84
N SER A 543 -6.04 -24.05 -12.64
CA SER A 543 -4.80 -24.47 -11.95
C SER A 543 -4.88 -24.31 -10.43
N ILE A 544 -5.82 -23.49 -9.92
CA ILE A 544 -5.88 -23.10 -8.50
C ILE A 544 -6.01 -24.30 -7.55
N PRO A 545 -6.90 -25.29 -7.78
CA PRO A 545 -7.05 -26.41 -6.84
C PRO A 545 -5.82 -27.33 -6.81
N GLY A 546 -5.14 -27.48 -7.95
CA GLY A 546 -3.92 -28.26 -8.05
C GLY A 546 -2.74 -27.57 -7.38
N ASP A 547 -2.62 -26.26 -7.59
CA ASP A 547 -1.63 -25.41 -6.93
C ASP A 547 -1.85 -25.41 -5.41
N LEU A 548 -3.09 -25.28 -4.95
CA LEU A 548 -3.43 -25.33 -3.51
C LEU A 548 -3.08 -26.69 -2.90
N LEU A 549 -3.39 -27.79 -3.58
CA LEU A 549 -3.03 -29.13 -3.11
C LEU A 549 -1.50 -29.30 -3.00
N ALA A 550 -0.74 -28.83 -4.00
CA ALA A 550 0.71 -28.88 -3.98
C ALA A 550 1.30 -28.01 -2.87
N ARG A 551 0.78 -26.79 -2.67
CA ARG A 551 1.24 -25.87 -1.62
C ARG A 551 0.90 -26.34 -0.21
N LEU A 552 -0.24 -26.99 -0.02
CA LEU A 552 -0.55 -27.64 1.26
C LEU A 552 0.41 -28.79 1.57
N ALA A 553 0.87 -29.52 0.56
CA ALA A 553 1.90 -30.56 0.75
C ALA A 553 3.27 -29.95 1.09
N ASP A 554 3.68 -28.88 0.40
CA ASP A 554 4.89 -28.12 0.73
C ASP A 554 4.83 -27.58 2.17
N LEU A 555 3.70 -26.97 2.55
CA LEU A 555 3.47 -26.41 3.88
C LEU A 555 3.62 -27.47 4.97
N MET A 556 3.02 -28.65 4.77
CA MET A 556 3.13 -29.77 5.72
C MET A 556 4.58 -30.22 5.91
N VAL A 557 5.31 -30.48 4.82
CA VAL A 557 6.70 -30.94 4.90
C VAL A 557 7.61 -29.86 5.52
N GLN A 558 7.37 -28.59 5.20
CA GLN A 558 8.12 -27.49 5.79
C GLN A 558 7.81 -27.30 7.27
N ALA A 559 6.54 -27.38 7.68
CA ALA A 559 6.14 -27.28 9.07
C ALA A 559 6.73 -28.43 9.90
N GLU A 560 6.71 -29.68 9.40
CA GLU A 560 7.36 -30.82 10.06
C GLU A 560 8.87 -30.65 10.16
N GLY A 561 9.52 -30.16 9.09
CA GLY A 561 10.95 -29.87 9.09
C GLY A 561 11.33 -28.78 10.09
N PHE A 562 10.52 -27.72 10.16
CA PHE A 562 10.74 -26.61 11.08
C PHE A 562 10.56 -27.04 12.53
N GLU A 563 9.54 -27.85 12.79
CA GLU A 563 9.22 -28.38 14.11
C GLU A 563 10.35 -29.28 14.65
N LYS A 564 10.93 -30.14 13.80
CA LYS A 564 12.13 -30.92 14.12
C LYS A 564 13.34 -30.02 14.43
N MET A 565 13.60 -29.03 13.58
CA MET A 565 14.67 -28.05 13.80
C MET A 565 14.47 -27.26 15.10
N ALA A 566 13.23 -27.02 15.52
CA ALA A 566 12.92 -26.38 16.79
C ALA A 566 13.15 -27.29 18.00
N ARG A 567 13.04 -28.62 17.85
CA ARG A 567 13.36 -29.60 18.92
C ARG A 567 14.86 -29.84 19.08
N GLU A 568 15.62 -29.90 17.99
CA GLU A 568 17.05 -30.30 18.00
C GLU A 568 18.00 -29.30 18.68
N VAL A 569 17.49 -28.14 19.12
CA VAL A 569 18.26 -27.12 19.86
C VAL A 569 18.21 -27.34 21.39
N GLN A 570 17.40 -28.30 21.87
CA GLN A 570 17.42 -28.79 23.25
C GLN A 570 18.50 -29.86 23.44
#